data_AF-A0A7V1DPZ8-F1
#
_entry.id   AF-A0A7V1DPZ8-F1
#
_cell.length_a   1.000
_cell.length_b   1.000
_cell.length_c   1.000
_cell.angle_alpha   90.00
_cell.angle_beta   90.00
_cell.angle_gamma   90.00
#
_symmetry.space_group_name_H-M   'P 1'
#
loop_
_entity.id
_entity.type
_entity.pdbx_description
1 polymer ?
#
loop_
_entity_poly.entity_id
_entity_poly.type
_entity_poly.pdbx_seq_one_letter_code
_entity_poly.pdbx_strand_id
1 'polypeptide(L)'
;MIVTAYASLDTALQGLRWGAFDYIIKPYDVPHIAELVDRAVRRRRARLQGQRTREHFLGNVSHELRTPLSAIIGYSSILSEELANKIDPEQLSALQRIQANAVELLDLIEGILILNGIDAGEIPVVVSEFDVRDLVRNVVAQFQRYGQEKGVEFSCSVPDSPVVLHSDAQK
;
A
#
# COMPACT_ATOMS: atom_id res chain seq x y z
N MET A 1 0.16 25.52 11.40
CA MET A 1 -0.54 26.83 11.42
C MET A 1 -0.05 27.60 12.64
N ILE A 2 0.31 28.88 12.52
CA ILE A 2 0.69 29.73 13.66
C ILE A 2 -0.49 30.67 13.91
N VAL A 3 -0.95 30.75 15.16
CA VAL A 3 -2.11 31.56 15.54
C VAL A 3 -1.63 32.75 16.37
N THR A 4 -2.14 33.95 16.07
CA THR A 4 -1.84 35.18 16.80
C THR A 4 -3.12 35.75 17.41
N ALA A 5 -3.16 36.00 18.72
CA ALA A 5 -4.32 36.64 19.37
C ALA A 5 -3.88 37.62 20.48
N TYR A 6 -4.78 38.53 20.88
CA TYR A 6 -4.58 39.35 22.08
C TYR A 6 -4.52 38.45 23.32
N ALA A 7 -3.62 38.78 24.24
CA ALA A 7 -3.12 37.94 25.32
C ALA A 7 -4.20 37.42 26.30
N SER A 8 -4.88 36.33 25.93
CA SER A 8 -5.52 35.45 26.90
C SER A 8 -4.94 34.04 26.75
N LEU A 9 -4.53 33.46 27.89
CA LEU A 9 -3.99 32.11 27.97
C LEU A 9 -4.96 31.08 27.36
N ASP A 10 -6.27 31.34 27.47
CA ASP A 10 -7.33 30.52 26.89
C ASP A 10 -7.27 30.46 25.36
N THR A 11 -7.02 31.58 24.68
CA THR A 11 -6.92 31.59 23.22
C THR A 11 -5.65 30.86 22.73
N ALA A 12 -4.56 30.95 23.49
CA ALA A 12 -3.33 30.21 23.21
C ALA A 12 -3.54 28.70 23.38
N LEU A 13 -4.19 28.29 24.46
CA LEU A 13 -4.53 26.89 24.72
C LEU A 13 -5.51 26.33 23.69
N GLN A 14 -6.52 27.10 23.26
CA GLN A 14 -7.42 26.72 22.16
C GLN A 14 -6.67 26.56 20.83
N GLY A 15 -5.77 27.49 20.49
CA GLY A 15 -4.95 27.40 19.29
C GLY A 15 -4.09 26.13 19.26
N LEU A 16 -3.43 25.81 20.38
CA LEU A 16 -2.65 24.58 20.50
C LEU A 16 -3.54 23.32 20.42
N ARG A 17 -4.74 23.34 21.02
CA ARG A 17 -5.71 22.24 20.92
C ARG A 17 -6.25 22.02 19.51
N TRP A 18 -6.28 23.06 18.67
CA TRP A 18 -6.63 22.96 17.24
C TRP A 18 -5.44 22.62 16.34
N GLY A 19 -4.30 22.24 16.92
CA GLY A 19 -3.13 21.80 16.15
C GLY A 19 -2.25 22.94 15.64
N ALA A 20 -2.35 24.14 16.23
CA ALA A 20 -1.33 25.16 16.02
C ALA A 20 0.04 24.64 16.48
N PHE A 21 1.08 24.97 15.71
CA PHE A 21 2.43 24.51 16.00
C PHE A 21 2.98 25.16 17.27
N ASP A 22 2.76 26.47 17.39
CA ASP A 22 3.16 27.29 18.51
C ASP A 22 2.31 28.58 18.51
N TYR A 23 2.37 29.34 19.60
CA TYR A 23 1.59 30.55 19.82
C TYR A 23 2.51 31.77 19.91
N ILE A 24 2.18 32.85 19.19
CA ILE A 24 2.94 34.12 19.27
C ILE A 24 2.16 35.13 20.10
N ILE A 25 2.78 35.60 21.18
CA ILE A 25 2.25 36.65 22.06
C ILE A 25 2.72 38.02 21.55
N LYS A 26 1.83 39.02 21.53
CA LYS A 26 2.19 40.42 21.22
C LYS A 26 2.51 41.21 22.52
N PRO A 27 3.43 42.19 22.48
CA PRO A 27 4.31 42.54 21.34
C PRO A 27 5.39 41.48 21.13
N TYR A 28 5.72 41.18 19.87
CA TYR A 28 6.77 40.22 19.49
C TYR A 28 8.00 40.96 18.95
N ASP A 29 9.17 40.33 19.03
CA ASP A 29 10.39 40.78 18.35
C ASP A 29 10.79 39.83 17.21
N VAL A 30 11.61 40.34 16.28
CA VAL A 30 12.08 39.58 15.10
C VAL A 30 12.89 38.33 15.51
N PRO A 31 13.80 38.38 16.51
CA PRO A 31 14.53 37.19 16.97
C PRO A 31 13.62 36.06 17.45
N HIS A 32 12.57 36.36 18.22
CA HIS A 32 11.64 35.36 18.72
C HIS A 32 10.85 34.67 17.60
N ILE A 33 10.40 35.43 16.59
CA ILE A 33 9.75 34.85 15.41
C ILE A 33 10.72 33.95 14.64
N ALA A 34 11.96 34.39 14.44
CA ALA A 34 12.98 33.60 13.74
C ALA A 34 13.25 32.27 14.46
N GLU A 35 13.33 32.28 15.78
CA GLU A 35 13.52 31.07 16.58
C GLU A 35 12.34 30.10 16.45
N LEU A 36 11.11 30.62 16.52
CA LEU A 36 9.88 29.82 16.36
C LEU A 36 9.79 29.17 14.98
N VAL A 37 10.09 29.93 13.92
CA VAL A 37 10.11 29.43 12.54
C VAL A 37 11.20 28.35 12.39
N ASP A 38 12.40 28.56 12.92
CA ASP A 38 13.47 27.58 12.83
C ASP A 38 13.13 26.28 13.59
N ARG A 39 12.48 26.40 14.76
CA ARG A 39 11.93 25.26 15.50
C ARG A 39 10.87 24.50 14.69
N ALA A 40 9.97 25.22 14.02
CA ALA A 40 8.95 24.64 13.14
C ALA A 40 9.56 23.92 11.93
N VAL A 41 10.55 24.53 11.28
CA VAL A 41 11.25 23.95 10.13
C VAL A 41 12.00 22.69 10.55
N ARG A 42 12.75 22.72 11.66
CA ARG A 42 13.46 21.53 12.18
C ARG A 42 12.52 20.37 12.49
N ARG A 43 11.41 20.63 13.19
CA ARG A 43 10.42 19.59 13.51
C ARG A 43 9.75 19.04 12.25
N ARG A 44 9.44 19.89 11.27
CA ARG A 44 8.90 19.45 9.97
C ARG A 44 9.91 18.58 9.22
N ARG A 45 11.19 18.97 9.17
CA ARG A 45 12.25 18.20 8.52
C ARG A 45 12.44 16.83 9.17
N ALA A 46 12.52 16.78 10.51
CA ALA A 46 12.64 15.52 11.24
C ALA A 46 11.45 14.58 10.96
N ARG A 47 10.22 15.12 10.93
CA ARG A 47 9.02 14.35 10.60
C ARG A 47 9.09 13.78 9.17
N LEU A 48 9.45 14.61 8.19
CA LEU A 48 9.55 14.19 6.79
C LEU A 48 10.67 13.16 6.58
N GLN A 49 11.80 13.28 7.27
CA GLN A 49 12.85 12.27 7.25
C GLN A 49 12.34 10.93 7.80
N GLY A 50 11.66 10.94 8.95
CA GLY A 50 11.07 9.74 9.52
C GLY A 50 10.04 9.07 8.60
N GLN A 51 9.20 9.84 7.92
CA GLN A 51 8.25 9.33 6.92
C GLN A 51 8.97 8.63 5.77
N ARG A 52 9.96 9.30 5.14
CA ARG A 52 10.73 8.74 4.03
C ARG A 52 11.47 7.46 4.40
N THR A 53 12.10 7.42 5.58
CA THR A 53 12.78 6.20 6.06
C THR A 53 11.80 5.05 6.22
N ARG A 54 10.59 5.32 6.73
CA ARG A 54 9.54 4.32 6.91
C ARG A 54 9.02 3.81 5.57
N GLU A 55 8.78 4.70 4.61
CA GLU A 55 8.35 4.37 3.24
C GLU A 55 9.38 3.49 2.53
N HIS A 56 10.65 3.88 2.54
CA HIS A 56 11.73 3.10 1.95
C HIS A 56 11.88 1.71 2.60
N PHE A 57 11.78 1.64 3.93
CA PHE A 57 11.85 0.36 4.64
C PHE A 57 10.70 -0.57 4.24
N LEU A 58 9.47 -0.07 4.23
CA LEU A 58 8.29 -0.87 3.87
C LEU A 58 8.32 -1.32 2.40
N GLY A 59 8.73 -0.43 1.48
CA GLY A 59 8.91 -0.77 0.08
C GLY A 59 9.92 -1.91 -0.12
N ASN A 60 11.11 -1.79 0.48
CA ASN A 60 12.16 -2.81 0.37
C ASN A 60 11.71 -4.15 0.95
N VAL A 61 11.13 -4.16 2.15
CA VAL A 61 10.64 -5.39 2.79
C VAL A 61 9.56 -6.04 1.92
N SER A 62 8.65 -5.27 1.34
CA SER A 62 7.63 -5.83 0.44
C SER A 62 8.22 -6.49 -0.79
N HIS A 63 9.24 -5.88 -1.41
CA HIS A 63 9.92 -6.49 -2.56
C HIS A 63 10.67 -7.77 -2.18
N GLU A 64 11.35 -7.77 -1.03
CA GLU A 64 12.07 -8.94 -0.54
C GLU A 64 11.14 -10.09 -0.13
N LEU A 65 9.93 -9.78 0.35
CA LEU A 65 8.92 -10.78 0.72
C LEU A 65 8.12 -11.30 -0.47
N ARG A 66 7.93 -10.50 -1.53
CA ARG A 66 7.20 -10.91 -2.74
C ARG A 66 7.85 -12.14 -3.38
N THR A 67 9.18 -12.17 -3.50
CA THR A 67 9.91 -13.28 -4.12
C THR A 67 9.71 -14.64 -3.41
N PRO A 68 9.98 -14.79 -2.10
CA PRO A 68 9.77 -16.05 -1.40
C PRO A 68 8.28 -16.44 -1.31
N LEU A 69 7.36 -15.49 -1.15
CA LEU A 69 5.92 -15.79 -1.17
C LEU A 69 5.44 -16.27 -2.53
N SER A 70 5.90 -15.64 -3.62
CA SER A 70 5.60 -16.08 -4.99
C SER A 70 6.13 -17.49 -5.25
N ALA A 71 7.30 -17.84 -4.72
CA ALA A 71 7.82 -19.20 -4.80
C ALA A 71 6.94 -20.19 -4.02
N ILE A 72 6.53 -19.87 -2.78
CA ILE A 72 5.62 -20.72 -1.98
C ILE A 72 4.29 -20.93 -2.72
N ILE A 73 3.69 -19.86 -3.26
CA ILE A 73 2.45 -19.93 -4.04
C ILE A 73 2.63 -20.79 -5.29
N GLY A 74 3.70 -20.58 -6.05
CA GLY A 74 4.00 -21.34 -7.26
C GLY A 74 4.21 -22.83 -6.98
N TYR A 75 5.08 -23.18 -6.04
CA TYR A 75 5.35 -24.57 -5.69
C TYR A 75 4.14 -25.26 -5.06
N SER A 76 3.39 -24.58 -4.19
CA SER A 76 2.16 -25.16 -3.62
C SER A 76 1.08 -25.40 -4.69
N SER A 77 0.97 -24.54 -5.71
CA SER A 77 0.09 -24.75 -6.86
C SER A 77 0.52 -25.96 -7.68
N ILE A 78 1.79 -26.05 -8.06
CA ILE A 78 2.35 -27.17 -8.84
C ILE A 78 2.15 -28.49 -8.09
N LEU A 79 2.51 -28.52 -6.79
CA LEU A 79 2.36 -29.72 -5.97
C LEU A 79 0.88 -30.12 -5.82
N SER A 80 -0.03 -29.16 -5.66
CA SER A 80 -1.46 -29.45 -5.58
C SER A 80 -1.99 -30.06 -6.88
N GLU A 81 -1.51 -29.62 -8.04
CA GLU A 81 -1.90 -30.17 -9.34
C GLU A 81 -1.26 -31.54 -9.64
N GLU A 82 0.06 -31.67 -9.46
CA GLU A 82 0.80 -32.91 -9.78
C GLU A 82 0.52 -34.05 -8.82
N LEU A 83 0.23 -33.73 -7.55
CA LEU A 83 0.03 -34.70 -6.48
C LEU A 83 -1.42 -34.91 -6.10
N ALA A 84 -2.39 -34.22 -6.71
CA ALA A 84 -3.83 -34.31 -6.37
C ALA A 84 -4.34 -35.74 -6.17
N ASN A 85 -3.85 -36.69 -6.96
CA ASN A 85 -4.26 -38.11 -6.93
C ASN A 85 -3.22 -39.04 -6.24
N LYS A 86 -2.12 -38.49 -5.72
CA LYS A 86 -0.98 -39.23 -5.15
C LYS A 86 -0.78 -38.98 -3.65
N ILE A 87 -1.43 -37.96 -3.09
CA ILE A 87 -1.38 -37.62 -1.66
C ILE A 87 -2.74 -37.83 -1.02
N ASP A 88 -2.75 -38.05 0.28
CA ASP A 88 -3.97 -38.17 1.07
C ASP A 88 -4.72 -36.82 1.12
N PRO A 89 -6.07 -36.82 1.20
CA PRO A 89 -6.88 -35.60 1.32
C PRO A 89 -6.42 -34.61 2.40
N GLU A 90 -5.89 -35.07 3.54
CA GLU A 90 -5.38 -34.20 4.59
C GLU A 90 -4.13 -33.44 4.14
N GLN A 91 -3.25 -34.09 3.38
CA GLN A 91 -2.04 -33.46 2.81
C GLN A 91 -2.39 -32.44 1.73
N LEU A 92 -3.37 -32.75 0.88
CA LEU A 92 -3.87 -31.81 -0.13
C LEU A 92 -4.50 -30.57 0.53
N SER A 93 -5.31 -30.78 1.57
CA SER A 93 -5.87 -29.68 2.37
C SER A 93 -4.80 -28.83 3.04
N ALA A 94 -3.73 -29.44 3.56
CA ALA A 94 -2.60 -28.71 4.12
C ALA A 94 -1.87 -27.84 3.08
N LEU A 95 -1.63 -28.37 1.86
CA LEU A 95 -1.04 -27.61 0.75
C LEU A 95 -1.89 -26.41 0.34
N GLN A 96 -3.20 -26.62 0.19
CA GLN A 96 -4.14 -25.53 -0.13
C GLN A 96 -4.15 -24.45 0.95
N ARG A 97 -4.08 -24.84 2.24
CA ARG A 97 -3.96 -23.88 3.35
C ARG A 97 -2.64 -23.11 3.31
N ILE A 98 -1.52 -23.76 3.01
CA ILE A 98 -0.22 -23.08 2.85
C ILE A 98 -0.31 -22.03 1.73
N GLN A 99 -0.88 -22.41 0.59
CA GLN A 99 -1.09 -21.51 -0.54
C GLN A 99 -1.96 -20.31 -0.15
N ALA A 100 -3.12 -20.56 0.45
CA ALA A 100 -4.05 -19.51 0.88
C ALA A 100 -3.41 -18.52 1.86
N ASN A 101 -2.70 -19.02 2.88
CA ASN A 101 -1.99 -18.17 3.84
C ASN A 101 -0.88 -17.34 3.17
N ALA A 102 -0.19 -17.88 2.17
CA ALA A 102 0.86 -17.15 1.46
C ALA A 102 0.29 -16.00 0.62
N VAL A 103 -0.87 -16.22 -0.01
CA VAL A 103 -1.63 -15.18 -0.73
C VAL A 103 -2.12 -14.11 0.25
N GLU A 104 -2.79 -14.50 1.32
CA GLU A 104 -3.29 -13.56 2.33
C GLU A 104 -2.17 -12.69 2.93
N LEU A 105 -1.01 -13.28 3.21
CA LEU A 105 0.13 -12.54 3.73
C LEU A 105 0.67 -11.52 2.72
N LEU A 106 0.74 -11.89 1.43
CA LEU A 106 1.14 -10.98 0.36
C LEU A 106 0.18 -9.79 0.27
N ASP A 107 -1.13 -10.07 0.27
CA ASP A 107 -2.18 -9.04 0.21
C ASP A 107 -2.13 -8.09 1.41
N LEU A 108 -1.88 -8.60 2.61
CA LEU A 108 -1.72 -7.79 3.82
C LEU A 108 -0.51 -6.86 3.72
N ILE A 109 0.63 -7.36 3.21
CA ILE A 109 1.84 -6.56 3.03
C ILE A 109 1.60 -5.45 2.00
N GLU A 110 0.97 -5.79 0.87
CA GLU A 110 0.64 -4.83 -0.19
C GLU A 110 -0.37 -3.78 0.31
N GLY A 111 -1.37 -4.19 1.09
CA GLY A 111 -2.35 -3.30 1.71
C GLY A 111 -1.72 -2.29 2.68
N ILE A 112 -0.76 -2.72 3.51
CA ILE A 112 -0.01 -1.82 4.39
C ILE A 112 0.74 -0.76 3.58
N LEU A 113 1.32 -1.13 2.44
CA LEU A 113 2.03 -0.21 1.55
C LEU A 113 1.11 0.85 0.96
N ILE A 114 -0.07 0.45 0.48
CA ILE A 114 -1.08 1.36 -0.07
C ILE A 114 -1.55 2.35 0.99
N LEU A 115 -1.86 1.88 2.21
CA LEU A 115 -2.30 2.74 3.31
C LEU A 115 -1.24 3.78 3.69
N ASN A 116 0.03 3.37 3.80
CA ASN A 116 1.12 4.31 4.09
C ASN A 116 1.32 5.32 2.95
N GLY A 117 1.13 4.91 1.70
CA GLY A 117 1.16 5.82 0.55
C GLY A 117 0.02 6.85 0.57
N ILE A 118 -1.20 6.44 0.91
CA ILE A 118 -2.35 7.35 1.04
C ILE A 118 -2.12 8.38 2.15
N ASP A 119 -1.64 7.95 3.33
CA ASP A 119 -1.35 8.85 4.46
C ASP A 119 -0.22 9.85 4.15
N ALA A 120 0.70 9.48 3.25
CA ALA A 120 1.76 10.34 2.75
C ALA A 120 1.31 11.26 1.59
N GLY A 121 0.16 10.99 0.97
CA GLY A 121 -0.26 11.62 -0.29
C GLY A 121 0.55 11.14 -1.51
N GLU A 122 1.32 10.06 -1.34
CA GLU A 122 2.20 9.47 -2.34
C GLU A 122 1.77 8.02 -2.55
N ILE A 123 0.83 7.76 -3.46
CA ILE A 123 0.49 6.39 -3.86
C ILE A 123 1.61 5.94 -4.83
N PRO A 124 2.49 4.98 -4.46
CA PRO A 124 3.62 4.62 -5.32
C PRO A 124 3.12 3.83 -6.54
N VAL A 125 3.05 4.45 -7.71
CA VAL A 125 2.63 3.81 -8.97
C VAL A 125 3.84 3.21 -9.65
N VAL A 126 3.84 1.90 -9.92
CA VAL A 126 4.91 1.23 -10.67
C VAL A 126 4.47 1.12 -12.11
N VAL A 127 4.91 2.07 -12.93
CA VAL A 127 4.54 2.12 -14.35
C VAL A 127 5.39 1.13 -15.14
N SER A 128 4.74 0.23 -15.88
CA SER A 128 5.39 -0.69 -16.81
C SER A 128 4.60 -0.78 -18.12
N GLU A 129 5.26 -1.27 -19.18
CA GLU A 129 4.55 -1.70 -20.38
C GLU A 129 3.99 -3.11 -20.15
N PHE A 130 2.70 -3.26 -20.39
CA PHE A 130 2.03 -4.56 -20.35
C PHE A 130 0.97 -4.66 -21.44
N ASP A 131 0.68 -5.89 -21.87
CA ASP A 131 -0.43 -6.15 -22.77
C ASP A 131 -1.73 -6.27 -21.96
N VAL A 132 -2.66 -5.33 -22.18
CA VAL A 132 -3.95 -5.29 -21.49
C VAL A 132 -4.75 -6.58 -21.69
N ARG A 133 -4.50 -7.31 -22.78
CA ARG A 133 -5.18 -8.57 -23.08
C ARG A 133 -4.87 -9.64 -22.04
N ASP A 134 -3.62 -9.71 -21.59
CA ASP A 134 -3.19 -10.67 -20.58
C ASP A 134 -3.79 -10.32 -19.22
N LEU A 135 -3.85 -9.02 -18.88
CA LEU A 135 -4.52 -8.53 -17.67
C LEU A 135 -6.00 -8.93 -17.65
N VAL A 136 -6.74 -8.65 -18.72
CA VAL A 136 -8.17 -8.98 -18.83
C VAL A 136 -8.41 -10.48 -18.75
N ARG A 137 -7.58 -11.29 -19.42
CA ARG A 137 -7.67 -12.76 -19.36
C ARG A 137 -7.44 -13.29 -17.95
N ASN A 138 -6.44 -12.75 -17.24
CA ASN A 138 -6.14 -13.14 -15.87
C ASN A 138 -7.29 -12.80 -14.91
N VAL A 139 -7.89 -11.61 -15.06
CA VAL A 139 -9.07 -11.21 -14.27
C VAL A 139 -10.23 -12.16 -14.52
N VAL A 140 -10.58 -12.44 -15.78
CA VAL A 140 -11.67 -13.36 -16.09
C VAL A 140 -11.40 -14.78 -15.59
N ALA A 141 -10.16 -15.27 -15.69
CA ALA A 141 -9.79 -16.58 -15.15
C ALA A 141 -9.96 -16.68 -13.62
N GLN A 142 -9.66 -15.61 -12.87
CA GLN A 142 -9.92 -15.56 -11.42
C GLN A 142 -11.41 -15.68 -11.10
N PHE A 143 -12.27 -14.96 -11.84
CA PHE A 143 -13.71 -14.97 -11.61
C PHE A 143 -14.42 -16.21 -12.18
N GLN A 144 -13.81 -16.95 -13.11
CA GLN A 144 -14.37 -18.18 -13.67
C GLN A 144 -14.68 -19.23 -12.58
N ARG A 145 -13.77 -19.43 -11.60
CA ARG A 145 -14.03 -20.37 -10.50
C ARG A 145 -15.24 -19.95 -9.66
N TYR A 146 -15.32 -18.66 -9.33
CA TYR A 146 -16.44 -18.09 -8.57
C TYR A 146 -17.77 -18.16 -9.35
N GLY A 147 -17.69 -17.99 -10.68
CA GLY A 147 -18.82 -18.13 -11.59
C GLY A 147 -19.37 -19.55 -11.65
N GLN A 148 -18.51 -20.56 -11.72
CA GLN A 148 -18.92 -21.97 -11.74
C GLN A 148 -19.72 -22.36 -10.49
N GLU A 149 -19.31 -21.90 -9.31
CA GLU A 149 -20.03 -22.14 -8.05
C GLU A 149 -21.44 -21.51 -8.03
N LYS A 150 -21.63 -20.43 -8.79
CA LYS A 150 -22.88 -19.64 -8.85
C LYS A 150 -23.70 -19.91 -10.12
N GLY A 151 -23.23 -20.76 -11.03
CA GLY A 151 -23.84 -21.00 -12.34
C GLY A 151 -23.76 -19.78 -13.28
N VAL A 152 -22.76 -18.92 -13.12
CA VAL A 152 -22.52 -17.71 -13.92
C VAL A 152 -21.29 -17.90 -14.79
N GLU A 153 -21.42 -17.65 -16.10
CA GLU A 153 -20.31 -17.71 -17.04
C GLU A 153 -19.67 -16.33 -17.23
N PHE A 154 -18.35 -16.25 -17.08
CA PHE A 154 -17.58 -15.05 -17.40
C PHE A 154 -16.83 -15.28 -18.71
N SER A 155 -17.00 -14.37 -19.67
CA SER A 155 -16.28 -14.35 -20.94
C SER A 155 -15.63 -12.99 -21.17
N CYS A 156 -14.52 -12.96 -21.91
CA CYS A 156 -13.89 -11.73 -22.35
C CYS A 156 -13.70 -11.75 -23.87
N SER A 157 -13.84 -10.59 -24.50
CA SER A 157 -13.46 -10.37 -25.89
C SER A 157 -12.32 -9.37 -25.91
N VAL A 158 -11.17 -9.79 -26.44
CA VAL A 158 -9.98 -8.96 -26.58
C VAL A 158 -9.50 -8.97 -28.03
N PRO A 159 -8.92 -7.89 -28.56
CA PRO A 159 -8.40 -7.85 -29.92
C PRO A 159 -7.26 -8.85 -30.16
N ASP A 160 -7.11 -9.34 -31.39
CA ASP A 160 -6.01 -10.24 -31.76
C ASP A 160 -4.65 -9.54 -31.81
N SER A 161 -4.64 -8.21 -32.00
CA SER A 161 -3.45 -7.37 -31.93
C SER A 161 -3.11 -6.98 -30.48
N PRO A 162 -1.81 -6.93 -30.09
CA PRO A 162 -1.36 -6.43 -28.80
C PRO A 162 -1.93 -5.04 -28.48
N VAL A 163 -2.44 -4.88 -27.26
CA VAL A 163 -2.87 -3.58 -26.73
C VAL A 163 -1.91 -3.23 -25.59
N VAL A 164 -0.76 -2.68 -25.96
CA VAL A 164 0.27 -2.30 -25.00
C VAL A 164 -0.12 -1.00 -24.32
N LEU A 165 -0.12 -1.01 -22.99
CA LEU A 165 -0.44 0.15 -22.18
C LEU A 165 0.72 0.42 -21.22
N HIS A 166 1.01 1.71 -21.01
CA HIS A 166 2.06 2.17 -20.12
C HIS A 166 1.43 2.76 -18.86
N SER A 167 1.16 1.90 -17.89
CA SER A 167 0.52 2.23 -16.60
C SER A 167 1.00 1.23 -15.54
N ASP A 168 0.49 1.37 -14.33
CA ASP A 168 0.61 0.33 -13.31
C ASP A 168 -0.46 -0.74 -13.56
N ALA A 169 -0.02 -1.99 -13.75
CA ALA A 169 -0.91 -3.12 -13.98
C ALA A 169 -1.52 -3.68 -12.69
N GLN A 170 -0.98 -3.30 -11.52
CA GLN A 170 -1.41 -3.77 -10.21
C GLN A 170 -2.40 -2.82 -9.52
N LYS A 171 -2.77 -1.71 -10.17
CA LYS A 171 -3.69 -0.68 -9.65
C LYS A 171 -4.79 -0.34 -10.64
#